data_AF-A0A1M2Z9A0-F1
#
_entry.id   AF-A0A1M2Z9A0-F1
#
_cell.length_a   1.000
_cell.length_b   1.000
_cell.length_c   1.000
_cell.angle_alpha   90.00
_cell.angle_beta   90.00
_cell.angle_gamma   90.00
#
_symmetry.space_group_name_H-M   'P 1'
#
loop_
_entity.id
_entity.type
_entity.pdbx_description
1 polymer ?
#
loop_
_entity_poly.entity_id
_entity_poly.type
_entity_poly.pdbx_seq_one_letter_code
_entity_poly.pdbx_strand_id
1 'polypeptide(L)'
;MTTIKTEYKPELNKRLSIYALRGLALLLIASGTVFSIYSIVQNVTIPVFGVATSGAVFGALVVYLGIRNFLSVGKLKTEVYKPNAQFSFDNFKKRKVKKVK
;
A
#
# COMPACT_ATOMS: atom_id res chain seq x y z
N MET A 1 7.39 6.18 40.30
CA MET A 1 6.33 5.49 39.53
C MET A 1 6.96 4.98 38.24
N THR A 2 7.48 3.76 38.27
CA THR A 2 8.28 3.15 37.20
C THR A 2 7.34 2.63 36.12
N THR A 3 7.26 3.31 34.98
CA THR A 3 6.51 2.83 33.82
C THR A 3 7.23 1.62 33.24
N ILE A 4 6.76 0.42 33.58
CA ILE A 4 7.17 -0.82 32.93
C ILE A 4 6.78 -0.69 31.46
N LYS A 5 7.75 -0.52 30.56
CA LYS A 5 7.56 -0.65 29.12
C LYS A 5 7.23 -2.11 28.85
N THR A 6 5.95 -2.46 28.89
CA THR A 6 5.49 -3.77 28.44
C THR A 6 5.74 -3.85 26.94
N GLU A 7 6.53 -4.83 26.51
CA GLU A 7 6.77 -5.13 25.10
C GLU A 7 5.46 -5.61 24.48
N TYR A 8 4.75 -4.71 23.78
CA TYR A 8 3.49 -5.05 23.13
C TYR A 8 3.75 -5.99 21.95
N LYS A 9 3.38 -7.27 22.10
CA LYS A 9 3.33 -8.21 20.97
C LYS A 9 2.03 -8.01 20.19
N PRO A 10 2.09 -7.55 18.93
CA PRO A 10 0.90 -7.38 18.11
C PRO A 10 0.27 -8.73 17.79
N GLU A 11 -1.06 -8.72 17.73
CA GLU A 11 -1.91 -9.86 17.42
C GLU A 11 -1.52 -10.48 16.07
N LEU A 12 -1.59 -11.82 15.95
CA LEU A 12 -1.12 -12.55 14.77
C LEU A 12 -1.75 -12.03 13.48
N ASN A 13 -3.06 -11.75 13.49
CA ASN A 13 -3.79 -11.24 12.34
C ASN A 13 -3.25 -9.88 11.88
N LYS A 14 -2.93 -8.97 12.81
CA LYS A 14 -2.34 -7.67 12.49
C LYS A 14 -0.98 -7.84 11.82
N ARG A 15 -0.15 -8.74 12.34
CA ARG A 15 1.15 -9.05 11.74
C ARG A 15 1.01 -9.61 10.33
N LEU A 16 0.11 -10.58 10.15
CA LEU A 16 -0.14 -11.23 8.87
C LEU A 16 -0.60 -10.21 7.81
N SER A 17 -1.55 -9.34 8.15
CA SER A 17 -2.04 -8.30 7.22
C SER A 17 -0.93 -7.33 6.80
N ILE A 18 -0.07 -6.89 7.71
CA ILE A 18 1.06 -6.01 7.38
C ILE A 18 2.07 -6.73 6.48
N TYR A 19 2.38 -8.00 6.75
CA TYR A 19 3.26 -8.78 5.89
C TYR A 19 2.66 -9.02 4.50
N ALA A 20 1.36 -9.32 4.42
CA ALA A 20 0.66 -9.49 3.15
C ALA A 20 0.68 -8.19 2.33
N LEU A 21 0.36 -7.04 2.93
CA LEU A 21 0.44 -5.73 2.27
C LEU A 21 1.85 -5.43 1.76
N ARG A 22 2.87 -5.76 2.57
CA ARG A 22 4.26 -5.55 2.18
C ARG A 22 4.69 -6.49 1.04
N GLY A 23 4.23 -7.74 1.06
CA GLY A 23 4.45 -8.71 -0.01
C GLY A 23 3.79 -8.27 -1.33
N LEU A 24 2.55 -7.78 -1.28
CA LEU A 24 1.86 -7.22 -2.46
C LEU A 24 2.59 -6.00 -3.03
N ALA A 25 3.10 -5.12 -2.17
CA ALA A 25 3.89 -3.98 -2.63
C ALA A 25 5.18 -4.43 -3.35
N LEU A 26 5.86 -5.47 -2.85
CA LEU A 26 7.02 -6.05 -3.52
C LEU A 26 6.66 -6.71 -4.86
N LEU A 27 5.52 -7.41 -4.93
CA LEU A 27 5.01 -7.98 -6.17
C LEU A 27 4.73 -6.90 -7.22
N LEU A 28 4.18 -5.74 -6.83
CA LEU A 28 3.99 -4.59 -7.72
C LEU A 28 5.33 -4.05 -8.24
N ILE A 29 6.34 -3.93 -7.38
CA ILE A 29 7.67 -3.47 -7.81
C ILE A 29 8.28 -4.45 -8.82
N ALA A 30 8.21 -5.75 -8.53
CA ALA A 30 8.75 -6.79 -9.39
C ALA A 30 8.02 -6.81 -10.75
N SER A 31 6.68 -6.82 -10.75
CA SER A 31 5.89 -6.85 -11.98
C SER A 31 6.10 -5.59 -12.83
N GLY A 32 6.11 -4.41 -12.21
CA GLY A 32 6.37 -3.15 -12.90
C GLY A 32 7.78 -3.10 -13.52
N THR A 33 8.78 -3.62 -12.81
CA THR A 33 10.17 -3.70 -13.32
C THR A 33 10.26 -4.63 -14.51
N VAL A 34 9.72 -5.85 -14.39
CA VAL A 34 9.69 -6.84 -15.48
C VAL A 34 8.96 -6.27 -16.70
N PHE A 35 7.80 -5.66 -16.50
CA PHE A 35 7.02 -5.05 -17.58
C PHE A 35 7.76 -3.88 -18.24
N SER A 36 8.49 -3.08 -17.47
CA SER A 36 9.30 -1.98 -18.00
C SER A 36 10.41 -2.51 -18.91
N ILE A 37 11.18 -3.48 -18.42
CA ILE A 37 12.29 -4.08 -19.18
C ILE A 37 11.76 -4.75 -20.46
N TYR A 38 10.69 -5.53 -20.33
CA TYR A 38 10.05 -6.18 -21.48
C TYR A 38 9.61 -5.16 -22.53
N SER A 39 8.98 -4.06 -22.10
CA SER A 39 8.53 -3.01 -23.00
C SER A 39 9.67 -2.30 -23.73
N ILE A 40 10.84 -2.14 -23.08
CA ILE A 40 12.03 -1.56 -23.70
C ILE A 40 12.59 -2.52 -24.76
N VAL A 41 12.77 -3.79 -24.42
CA VAL A 41 13.35 -4.79 -25.34
C VAL A 41 12.49 -4.99 -26.58
N GLN A 42 11.17 -5.05 -26.40
CA GLN A 42 10.22 -5.32 -27.48
C GLN A 42 9.68 -4.06 -28.15
N ASN A 43 10.16 -2.86 -27.78
CA ASN A 43 9.66 -1.57 -28.27
C ASN A 43 8.13 -1.45 -28.19
N VAL A 44 7.55 -1.93 -27.09
CA VAL A 44 6.09 -1.90 -26.88
C VAL A 44 5.64 -0.45 -26.81
N THR A 45 4.74 -0.08 -27.71
CA THR A 45 4.10 1.24 -27.74
C THR A 45 2.60 1.08 -27.49
N ILE A 46 2.07 1.97 -26.67
CA ILE A 46 0.66 2.00 -26.29
C ILE A 46 0.12 3.38 -26.71
N PRO A 47 -0.93 3.45 -27.54
CA PRO A 47 -1.55 4.71 -27.91
C PRO A 47 -2.35 5.26 -26.73
N VAL A 48 -1.99 6.45 -26.26
CA VAL A 48 -2.61 7.14 -25.12
C VAL A 48 -2.97 8.54 -25.58
N PHE A 49 -4.26 8.89 -25.57
CA PHE A 49 -4.77 10.17 -26.10
C PHE A 49 -4.27 10.51 -27.52
N GLY A 50 -4.10 9.49 -28.37
CA GLY A 50 -3.62 9.65 -29.75
C GLY A 50 -2.10 9.76 -29.89
N VAL A 51 -1.34 9.72 -28.80
CA VAL A 51 0.14 9.73 -28.80
C VAL A 51 0.68 8.36 -28.46
N ALA A 52 1.60 7.83 -29.28
CA ALA A 52 2.30 6.58 -29.00
C ALA A 52 3.25 6.78 -27.81
N THR A 53 2.93 6.16 -26.69
CA THR A 53 3.73 6.21 -25.46
C THR A 53 4.41 4.87 -25.23
N SER A 54 5.68 4.89 -24.81
CA SER A 54 6.38 3.64 -24.48
C SER A 54 5.69 2.92 -23.31
N GLY A 55 5.48 1.61 -23.44
CA GLY A 55 4.98 0.75 -22.37
C GLY A 55 5.86 0.81 -21.11
N ALA A 56 7.14 1.16 -21.26
CA ALA A 56 8.08 1.32 -20.15
C ALA A 56 7.64 2.40 -19.15
N VAL A 57 6.96 3.44 -19.62
CA VAL A 57 6.44 4.52 -18.75
C VAL A 57 5.38 3.97 -17.80
N PHE A 58 4.50 3.09 -18.28
CA PHE A 58 3.48 2.45 -17.45
C PHE A 58 4.10 1.50 -16.43
N GLY A 59 5.12 0.73 -16.82
CA GLY A 59 5.86 -0.09 -15.88
C GLY A 59 6.53 0.75 -14.79
N ALA A 60 7.15 1.87 -15.14
CA ALA A 60 7.73 2.81 -14.19
C ALA A 60 6.69 3.38 -13.22
N LEU A 61 5.48 3.69 -13.68
CA LEU A 61 4.36 4.10 -12.82
C LEU A 61 3.97 3.01 -11.83
N VAL A 62 3.90 1.75 -12.26
CA VAL A 62 3.61 0.61 -11.38
C VAL A 62 4.71 0.42 -10.34
N VAL A 63 5.99 0.54 -10.72
CA VAL A 63 7.12 0.50 -9.78
C VAL A 63 7.02 1.62 -8.76
N TYR A 64 6.76 2.85 -9.21
CA TYR A 64 6.57 4.01 -8.33
C TYR A 64 5.45 3.76 -7.31
N LEU A 65 4.30 3.24 -7.76
CA LEU A 65 3.20 2.87 -6.88
C LEU A 65 3.61 1.78 -5.89
N GLY A 66 4.33 0.76 -6.34
CA GLY A 66 4.86 -0.30 -5.49
C GLY A 66 5.77 0.23 -4.38
N ILE A 67 6.74 1.08 -4.72
CA ILE A 67 7.66 1.72 -3.76
C ILE A 67 6.89 2.60 -2.78
N ARG A 68 6.00 3.46 -3.29
CA ARG A 68 5.17 4.35 -2.46
C ARG A 68 4.35 3.55 -1.44
N ASN A 69 3.74 2.45 -1.88
CA ASN A 69 2.96 1.58 -1.01
C ASN A 69 3.85 0.86 0.01
N PHE A 70 5.02 0.37 -0.38
CA PHE A 70 5.96 -0.26 0.54
C PHE A 70 6.36 0.67 1.69
N LEU A 71 6.67 1.93 1.38
CA LEU A 71 6.98 2.96 2.39
C LEU A 71 5.76 3.27 3.28
N SER A 72 4.58 3.37 2.67
CA SER A 72 3.33 3.66 3.38
C SER A 72 2.97 2.54 4.36
N VAL A 73 3.18 1.27 3.98
CA VAL A 73 2.99 0.11 4.87
C VAL A 73 3.97 0.13 6.05
N GLY A 74 5.20 0.63 5.84
CA GLY A 74 6.15 0.86 6.93
C GLY A 74 5.60 1.83 7.99
N LYS A 75 5.02 2.95 7.56
CA LYS A 75 4.36 3.92 8.45
C LYS A 75 3.09 3.33 9.11
N LEU A 76 2.33 2.53 8.36
CA LEU A 76 1.15 1.86 8.91
C LEU A 76 1.52 0.85 10.00
N LYS A 77 2.60 0.08 9.81
CA LYS A 77 3.12 -0.85 10.81
C LYS A 77 3.41 -0.13 12.13
N THR A 78 4.05 1.03 12.09
CA THR A 78 4.38 1.79 13.31
C THR A 78 3.14 2.28 14.06
N GLU A 79 2.06 2.58 13.34
CA GLU A 79 0.81 3.05 13.96
C GLU A 79 -0.02 1.90 14.53
N VAL A 80 -0.17 0.81 13.76
CA VAL A 80 -0.99 -0.35 14.12
C VAL A 80 -0.39 -1.16 15.27
N TYR A 81 0.92 -1.08 15.48
CA TYR A 81 1.61 -1.78 16.57
C TYR A 81 1.63 -0.97 17.88
N LYS A 82 0.97 0.19 17.96
CA LYS A 82 0.81 0.91 19.22
C LYS A 82 -0.12 0.12 20.17
N PRO A 83 0.16 0.08 21.50
CA PRO A 83 -0.59 -0.76 22.45
C PRO A 83 -2.09 -0.48 22.49
N ASN A 84 -2.49 0.78 22.30
CA ASN A 84 -3.88 1.23 22.34
C ASN A 84 -4.49 1.39 20.93
N ALA A 85 -3.78 0.99 19.87
CA ALA A 85 -4.31 1.07 18.51
C ALA A 85 -5.31 -0.06 18.27
N GLN A 86 -6.60 0.28 18.34
CA GLN A 86 -7.70 -0.57 17.95
C GLN A 86 -8.30 -0.08 16.63
N PHE A 87 -8.57 -1.02 15.73
CA PHE A 87 -9.26 -0.73 14.49
C PHE A 87 -10.75 -0.56 14.79
N SER A 88 -11.24 0.69 14.80
CA SER A 88 -12.66 0.97 14.98
C SER A 88 -13.36 1.09 13.63
N PHE A 89 -14.24 0.13 13.35
CA PHE A 89 -15.15 0.18 12.20
C PHE A 89 -16.21 1.29 12.34
N ASP A 90 -16.41 1.85 13.53
CA ASP A 90 -17.35 2.95 13.73
C ASP A 90 -16.92 4.22 12.99
N ASN A 91 -15.61 4.41 12.75
CA ASN A 91 -15.11 5.49 11.89
C ASN A 91 -15.59 5.39 10.44
N PHE A 92 -15.93 4.18 9.97
CA PHE A 92 -16.39 3.93 8.61
C PHE A 92 -17.91 3.86 8.50
N LYS A 93 -18.65 3.92 9.62
CA LYS A 93 -20.11 3.99 9.59
C LYS A 93 -20.52 5.38 9.12
N LYS A 94 -21.26 5.45 8.00
CA LYS A 94 -21.96 6.67 7.58
C LYS A 94 -22.82 7.15 8.74
N ARG A 95 -22.46 8.29 9.34
CA ARG A 95 -23.30 8.93 10.35
C ARG A 95 -24.63 9.26 9.67
N LYS A 96 -25.73 8.67 10.18
CA LYS A 96 -27.07 9.07 9.76
C LYS A 96 -27.23 10.53 10.21
N VAL A 97 -27.07 11.47 9.28
CA VAL A 97 -27.36 12.88 9.52
C VAL A 97 -28.85 12.94 9.86
N LYS A 98 -29.17 13.14 11.14
CA LYS A 98 -30.54 13.43 11.55
C LYS A 98 -30.92 14.74 10.85
N LYS A 99 -31.80 14.68 9.87
CA LYS A 99 -32.49 15.88 9.38
C LYS A 99 -33.25 16.44 10.58
N VAL A 100 -32.80 17.59 11.08
CA VAL A 100 -33.59 18.39 12.02
C VAL A 100 -34.84 18.78 11.26
N LYS A 101 -36.00 18.43 11.82
CA LYS A 101 -37.31 18.65 11.23
C LYS A 101 -37.77 20.07 11.47
#